data_AF-A0AB34JDX2-F1
#
_entry.id   AF-A0AB34JDX2-F1
#
_cell.length_a   1.000
_cell.length_b   1.000
_cell.length_c   1.000
_cell.angle_alpha   90.00
_cell.angle_beta   90.00
_cell.angle_gamma   90.00
#
_symmetry.space_group_name_H-M   'P 1'
#
loop_
_entity.id
_entity.type
_entity.pdbx_description
1 polymer ?
#
loop_
_entity_poly.entity_id
_entity_poly.type
_entity_poly.pdbx_seq_one_letter_code
_entity_poly.pdbx_strand_id
1 'polypeptide(L)'
;MAAAVLNFNRFPKLMVAVARSLFAIAADQYFDDYMIVDFLHAGQSGQAALSFLHSLAGRPFDKTKHQGSAPRNTGLGVLIDVSSVHDDGVLVIRSKWHRCLSVLTMLREAREANFLPPGVASTIHGKLGFILAAAYGRVGKAAAQPLVQRIWHDSDYSFTPAMAHMLDFFEALLPKLPALAINVDPACHADLPIIVYTDASFRASSADGSPDPVAELGYHVSVPSQDGSPPTIFHQSHQLDAEALQAFSSTSRTLIMQCEIAAATWAYFSAPHIFKSRRVIHFVDNTGALSALLHGYARKLECARMVNSFHLLAAALELRVYFEWVPSLANVADLPSRSSEVGAMATYRVLFPSSVPGPSFLPPLDAWLPGGLSSLESVFGTYGSWVQSS
;
A
#
# COMPACT_ATOMS: atom_id res chain seq x y z
N MET A 1 11.40 7.88 28.93
CA MET A 1 10.02 8.06 28.39
C MET A 1 9.36 6.74 27.95
N ALA A 2 10.06 5.82 27.26
CA ALA A 2 9.50 4.53 26.85
C ALA A 2 8.96 3.64 28.00
N ALA A 3 9.63 3.64 29.18
CA ALA A 3 9.18 2.87 30.34
C ALA A 3 7.82 3.32 30.90
N ALA A 4 7.50 4.62 30.81
CA ALA A 4 6.22 5.17 31.30
C ALA A 4 5.05 4.73 30.42
N VAL A 5 5.23 4.75 29.09
CA VAL A 5 4.25 4.28 28.11
C VAL A 5 3.98 2.78 28.26
N LEU A 6 5.04 1.98 28.43
CA LEU A 6 4.92 0.55 28.65
C LEU A 6 4.23 0.25 29.99
N ASN A 7 4.60 0.95 31.06
CA ASN A 7 3.97 0.78 32.37
C ASN A 7 2.49 1.18 32.37
N PHE A 8 2.13 2.27 31.69
CA PHE A 8 0.73 2.66 31.54
C PHE A 8 -0.07 1.57 30.84
N ASN A 9 0.41 1.08 29.69
CA ASN A 9 -0.28 0.09 28.87
C ASN A 9 -0.41 -1.30 29.52
N ARG A 10 0.28 -1.60 30.62
CA ARG A 10 0.07 -2.85 31.39
C ARG A 10 -1.35 -2.95 31.92
N PHE A 11 -1.89 -1.83 32.44
CA PHE A 11 -3.22 -1.83 33.02
C PHE A 11 -4.29 -2.07 31.94
N PRO A 12 -4.34 -1.31 30.82
CA PRO A 12 -5.31 -1.57 29.77
C PRO A 12 -5.23 -2.95 29.16
N LYS A 13 -4.03 -3.48 28.94
CA LYS A 13 -3.84 -4.85 28.47
C LYS A 13 -4.40 -5.88 29.44
N LEU A 14 -4.20 -5.70 30.75
CA LEU A 14 -4.81 -6.57 31.76
C LEU A 14 -6.33 -6.51 31.70
N MET A 15 -6.92 -5.31 31.59
CA MET A 15 -8.37 -5.15 31.50
C MET A 15 -8.94 -5.82 30.25
N VAL A 16 -8.28 -5.67 29.10
CA VAL A 16 -8.68 -6.37 27.86
C VAL A 16 -8.58 -7.89 28.04
N ALA A 17 -7.50 -8.40 28.64
CA ALA A 17 -7.35 -9.83 28.90
C ALA A 17 -8.47 -10.37 29.81
N VAL A 18 -8.77 -9.67 30.91
CA VAL A 18 -9.84 -10.04 31.82
C VAL A 18 -11.22 -9.95 31.15
N ALA A 19 -11.47 -8.89 30.37
CA ALA A 19 -12.71 -8.74 29.60
C ALA A 19 -12.93 -9.89 28.61
N ARG A 20 -11.88 -10.27 27.86
CA ARG A 20 -11.92 -11.40 26.93
C ARG A 20 -12.13 -12.73 27.65
N SER A 21 -11.42 -12.97 28.75
CA SER A 21 -11.43 -14.27 29.43
C SER A 21 -12.65 -14.51 30.33
N LEU A 22 -13.14 -13.49 31.03
CA LEU A 22 -14.24 -13.66 32.00
C LEU A 22 -15.60 -13.32 31.42
N PHE A 23 -15.66 -12.42 30.43
CA PHE A 23 -16.91 -11.92 29.88
C PHE A 23 -17.08 -12.23 28.38
N ALA A 24 -16.13 -12.94 27.77
CA ALA A 24 -16.13 -13.28 26.34
C ALA A 24 -16.28 -12.07 25.40
N ILE A 25 -15.79 -10.89 25.82
CA ILE A 25 -15.92 -9.67 25.03
C ILE A 25 -14.78 -9.60 24.01
N ALA A 26 -15.12 -9.40 22.72
CA ALA A 26 -14.14 -9.05 21.69
C ALA A 26 -13.70 -7.58 21.88
N ALA A 27 -12.85 -7.36 22.88
CA ALA A 27 -12.33 -6.05 23.25
C ALA A 27 -10.88 -5.87 22.78
N ASP A 28 -10.49 -4.66 22.40
CA ASP A 28 -9.10 -4.24 22.26
C ASP A 28 -8.92 -2.83 22.81
N GLN A 29 -7.67 -2.37 22.95
CA GLN A 29 -7.36 -1.06 23.49
C GLN A 29 -6.21 -0.37 22.77
N TYR A 30 -6.26 0.96 22.77
CA TYR A 30 -5.16 1.84 22.42
C TYR A 30 -5.02 2.90 23.52
N PHE A 31 -4.05 2.70 24.41
CA PHE A 31 -3.90 3.49 25.63
C PHE A 31 -5.17 3.45 26.50
N ASP A 32 -5.86 4.58 26.65
CA ASP A 32 -7.07 4.72 27.44
C ASP A 32 -8.36 4.51 26.61
N ASP A 33 -8.25 4.44 25.29
CA ASP A 33 -9.36 4.16 24.40
C ASP A 33 -9.60 2.64 24.28
N TYR A 34 -10.83 2.21 24.54
CA TYR A 34 -11.24 0.82 24.40
C TYR A 34 -12.22 0.70 23.23
N MET A 35 -12.01 -0.32 22.43
CA MET A 35 -12.89 -0.68 21.32
C MET A 35 -13.42 -2.08 21.57
N ILE A 36 -14.74 -2.24 21.42
CA ILE A 36 -15.37 -3.55 21.52
C ILE A 36 -16.27 -3.77 20.31
N VAL A 37 -16.39 -5.03 19.89
CA VAL A 37 -17.36 -5.50 18.91
C VAL A 37 -18.20 -6.57 19.59
N ASP A 38 -19.51 -6.53 19.36
CA ASP A 38 -20.46 -7.46 19.98
C ASP A 38 -21.61 -7.78 19.02
N PHE A 39 -22.37 -8.82 19.32
CA PHE A 39 -23.56 -9.18 18.56
C PHE A 39 -24.71 -8.21 18.81
N LEU A 40 -25.56 -7.99 17.81
CA LEU A 40 -26.75 -7.14 17.96
C LEU A 40 -27.63 -7.54 19.15
N HIS A 41 -27.78 -8.86 19.38
CA HIS A 41 -28.57 -9.42 20.47
C HIS A 41 -27.96 -9.18 21.86
N ALA A 42 -26.65 -8.97 21.96
CA ALA A 42 -25.98 -8.65 23.21
C ALA A 42 -26.26 -7.20 23.67
N GLY A 43 -26.67 -6.33 22.74
CA GLY A 43 -27.02 -4.94 23.02
C GLY A 43 -25.84 -4.17 23.62
N GLN A 44 -25.92 -3.85 24.92
CA GLN A 44 -24.89 -3.12 25.66
C GLN A 44 -24.18 -3.98 26.72
N SER A 45 -24.41 -5.29 26.76
CA SER A 45 -23.85 -6.16 27.81
C SER A 45 -22.32 -6.09 27.86
N GLY A 46 -21.64 -6.10 26.70
CA GLY A 46 -20.18 -5.97 26.63
C GLY A 46 -19.69 -4.62 27.19
N GLN A 47 -20.34 -3.51 26.83
CA GLN A 47 -19.98 -2.18 27.35
C GLN A 47 -20.21 -2.09 28.87
N ALA A 48 -21.33 -2.63 29.35
CA ALA A 48 -21.68 -2.64 30.77
C ALA A 48 -20.68 -3.47 31.60
N ALA A 49 -20.33 -4.67 31.12
CA ALA A 49 -19.35 -5.55 31.76
C ALA A 49 -17.95 -4.92 31.81
N LEU A 50 -17.50 -4.31 30.69
CA LEU A 50 -16.21 -3.61 30.67
C LEU A 50 -16.21 -2.39 31.60
N SER A 51 -17.30 -1.62 31.64
CA SER A 51 -17.46 -0.49 32.58
C SER A 51 -17.46 -0.96 34.03
N PHE A 52 -18.11 -2.09 34.33
CA PHE A 52 -18.11 -2.70 35.66
C PHE A 52 -16.69 -3.11 36.07
N LEU A 53 -15.96 -3.80 35.19
CA LEU A 53 -14.57 -4.21 35.43
C LEU A 53 -13.67 -3.00 35.76
N HIS A 54 -13.80 -1.93 34.98
CA HIS A 54 -13.03 -0.70 35.20
C HIS A 54 -13.39 0.01 36.50
N SER A 55 -14.67 -0.02 36.88
CA SER A 55 -15.12 0.53 38.16
C SER A 55 -14.56 -0.29 39.33
N LEU A 56 -14.55 -1.62 39.23
CA LEU A 56 -13.96 -2.51 40.23
C LEU A 56 -12.46 -2.27 40.39
N ALA A 57 -11.77 -1.99 39.28
CA ALA A 57 -10.35 -1.66 39.28
C ALA A 57 -10.01 -0.22 39.74
N GLY A 58 -11.02 0.56 40.15
CA GLY A 58 -10.84 1.93 40.64
C GLY A 58 -10.51 2.95 39.54
N ARG A 59 -10.79 2.64 38.26
CA ARG A 59 -10.53 3.51 37.10
C ARG A 59 -11.74 3.54 36.15
N PRO A 60 -12.86 4.15 36.58
CA PRO A 60 -14.07 4.22 35.77
C PRO A 60 -13.85 5.07 34.50
N PHE A 61 -14.58 4.74 33.43
CA PHE A 61 -14.55 5.52 32.20
C PHE A 61 -15.23 6.88 32.34
N ASP A 62 -14.81 7.83 31.50
CA ASP A 62 -15.48 9.12 31.34
C ASP A 62 -16.80 8.94 30.58
N LYS A 63 -17.92 9.23 31.26
CA LYS A 63 -19.26 9.08 30.71
C LYS A 63 -19.53 10.02 29.52
N THR A 64 -18.83 11.15 29.44
CA THR A 64 -19.05 12.15 28.37
C THR A 64 -18.42 11.73 27.04
N LYS A 65 -17.41 10.86 27.09
CA LYS A 65 -16.71 10.33 25.91
C LYS A 65 -17.25 8.99 25.45
N HIS A 66 -18.24 8.43 26.16
CA HIS A 66 -18.82 7.16 25.82
C HIS A 66 -19.52 7.20 24.47
N GLN A 67 -19.18 6.25 23.59
CA GLN A 67 -19.89 6.00 22.34
C GLN A 67 -20.67 4.70 22.49
N GLY A 68 -21.98 4.75 22.30
CA GLY A 68 -22.83 3.57 22.36
C GLY A 68 -22.56 2.60 21.21
N SER A 69 -22.97 1.34 21.39
CA SER A 69 -22.94 0.34 20.32
C SER A 69 -23.74 0.82 19.09
N ALA A 70 -23.08 0.83 17.93
CA ALA A 70 -23.69 1.16 16.65
C ALA A 70 -22.99 0.38 15.53
N PRO A 71 -23.65 0.14 14.39
CA PRO A 71 -23.01 -0.51 13.23
C PRO A 71 -21.80 0.27 12.69
N ARG A 72 -21.74 1.58 12.99
CA ARG A 72 -20.69 2.49 12.54
C ARG A 72 -20.27 3.37 13.69
N ASN A 73 -19.00 3.35 14.06
CA ASN A 73 -18.46 4.19 15.12
C ASN A 73 -17.10 4.78 14.74
N THR A 74 -16.72 5.87 15.42
CA THR A 74 -15.38 6.43 15.26
C THR A 74 -14.45 5.84 16.31
N GLY A 75 -13.43 5.10 15.87
CA GLY A 75 -12.32 4.65 16.70
C GLY A 75 -11.01 5.27 16.20
N LEU A 76 -10.20 5.82 17.12
CA LEU A 76 -8.86 6.34 16.81
C LEU A 76 -8.78 7.32 15.62
N GLY A 77 -9.85 8.09 15.41
CA GLY A 77 -9.95 9.09 14.34
C GLY A 77 -10.43 8.58 12.98
N VAL A 78 -10.67 7.27 12.83
CA VAL A 78 -11.22 6.65 11.61
C VAL A 78 -12.65 6.16 11.84
N LEU A 79 -13.43 6.10 10.78
CA LEU A 79 -14.75 5.46 10.79
C LEU A 79 -14.55 3.96 10.63
N ILE A 80 -15.07 3.18 11.57
CA ILE A 80 -15.10 1.72 11.54
C ILE A 80 -16.55 1.34 11.28
N ASP A 81 -16.79 0.63 10.18
CA ASP A 81 -18.10 0.14 9.77
C ASP A 81 -18.11 -1.39 9.83
N VAL A 82 -18.97 -1.92 10.70
CA VAL A 82 -19.17 -3.35 10.91
C VAL A 82 -20.56 -3.80 10.46
N SER A 83 -21.34 -2.93 9.77
CA SER A 83 -22.72 -3.25 9.40
C SER A 83 -22.84 -4.50 8.53
N SER A 84 -21.86 -4.72 7.65
CA SER A 84 -21.82 -5.84 6.70
C SER A 84 -21.07 -7.07 7.21
N VAL A 85 -20.54 -7.05 8.44
CA VAL A 85 -19.73 -8.18 8.94
C VAL A 85 -20.56 -9.46 9.06
N HIS A 86 -21.83 -9.34 9.47
CA HIS A 86 -22.71 -10.49 9.67
C HIS A 86 -23.22 -11.13 8.36
N ASP A 87 -23.39 -10.33 7.31
CA ASP A 87 -23.91 -10.78 6.01
C ASP A 87 -22.76 -11.16 5.05
N ASP A 88 -21.78 -10.28 4.93
CA ASP A 88 -20.73 -10.35 3.90
C ASP A 88 -19.37 -10.76 4.48
N GLY A 89 -19.22 -10.80 5.81
CA GLY A 89 -17.93 -11.07 6.45
C GLY A 89 -16.92 -9.95 6.27
N VAL A 90 -17.36 -8.73 5.92
CA VAL A 90 -16.47 -7.59 5.60
C VAL A 90 -16.63 -6.46 6.61
N LEU A 91 -15.50 -6.07 7.20
CA LEU A 91 -15.33 -4.86 7.99
C LEU A 91 -14.73 -3.76 7.12
N VAL A 92 -15.24 -2.54 7.21
CA VAL A 92 -14.74 -1.42 6.39
C VAL A 92 -14.20 -0.30 7.28
N ILE A 93 -12.97 0.15 6.99
CA ILE A 93 -12.31 1.27 7.67
C ILE A 93 -12.18 2.43 6.69
N ARG A 94 -12.56 3.64 7.11
CA ARG A 94 -12.50 4.85 6.27
C ARG A 94 -11.99 6.05 7.04
N SER A 95 -11.21 6.87 6.36
CA SER A 95 -10.92 8.22 6.82
C SER A 95 -12.17 9.09 6.73
N LYS A 96 -12.36 9.97 7.72
CA LYS A 96 -13.47 10.92 7.70
C LYS A 96 -13.27 11.95 6.59
N TRP A 97 -14.28 12.16 5.75
CA TRP A 97 -14.20 13.05 4.58
C TRP A 97 -13.75 14.48 4.94
N HIS A 98 -14.18 15.03 6.08
CA HIS A 98 -13.79 16.37 6.52
C HIS A 98 -12.30 16.48 6.89
N ARG A 99 -11.63 15.37 7.21
CA ARG A 99 -10.17 15.34 7.43
C ARG A 99 -9.44 15.51 6.09
N CYS A 100 -9.91 14.83 5.05
CA CYS A 100 -9.42 15.02 3.69
C CYS A 100 -9.63 16.48 3.24
N LEU A 101 -10.85 17.01 3.42
CA LEU A 101 -11.15 18.40 3.08
C LEU A 101 -10.25 19.39 3.84
N SER A 102 -10.06 19.20 5.15
CA SER A 102 -9.19 20.06 5.96
C SER A 102 -7.76 20.09 5.44
N VAL A 103 -7.20 18.97 4.99
CA VAL A 103 -5.86 18.93 4.41
C VAL A 103 -5.79 19.68 3.08
N LEU A 104 -6.76 19.44 2.19
CA LEU A 104 -6.81 20.12 0.90
C LEU A 104 -6.97 21.63 1.06
N THR A 105 -7.83 22.08 1.98
CA THR A 105 -7.99 23.50 2.30
C THR A 105 -6.67 24.12 2.77
N MET A 106 -5.97 23.50 3.72
CA MET A 106 -4.68 24.02 4.21
C MET A 106 -3.63 24.13 3.09
N LEU A 107 -3.58 23.17 2.17
CA LEU A 107 -2.65 23.21 1.04
C LEU A 107 -3.04 24.26 0.00
N ARG A 108 -4.34 24.44 -0.27
CA ARG A 108 -4.85 25.47 -1.19
C ARG A 108 -4.56 26.87 -0.68
N GLU A 109 -4.85 27.14 0.60
CA GLU A 109 -4.54 28.40 1.26
C GLU A 109 -3.03 28.70 1.20
N ALA A 110 -2.19 27.68 1.43
CA ALA A 110 -0.74 27.83 1.32
C ALA A 110 -0.26 28.11 -0.12
N ARG A 111 -0.90 27.50 -1.12
CA ARG A 111 -0.62 27.77 -2.55
C ARG A 111 -1.02 29.20 -2.92
N GLU A 112 -2.21 29.63 -2.53
CA GLU A 112 -2.72 30.99 -2.77
C GLU A 112 -1.86 32.07 -2.11
N ALA A 113 -1.40 31.81 -0.89
CA ALA A 113 -0.47 32.70 -0.18
C ALA A 113 0.99 32.61 -0.69
N ASN A 114 1.29 31.66 -1.59
CA ASN A 114 2.64 31.27 -1.98
C ASN A 114 3.59 31.07 -0.78
N PHE A 115 3.08 30.50 0.31
CA PHE A 115 3.80 30.43 1.58
C PHE A 115 3.32 29.25 2.43
N LEU A 116 4.25 28.39 2.87
CA LEU A 116 3.96 27.25 3.74
C LEU A 116 5.02 27.11 4.85
N PRO A 117 4.75 27.59 6.08
CA PRO A 117 5.66 27.44 7.20
C PRO A 117 5.90 25.97 7.59
N PRO A 118 7.07 25.63 8.17
CA PRO A 118 7.39 24.25 8.59
C PRO A 118 6.40 23.69 9.62
N GLY A 119 5.89 24.52 10.55
CA GLY A 119 4.88 24.09 11.53
C GLY A 119 3.54 23.70 10.88
N VAL A 120 3.12 24.43 9.85
CA VAL A 120 1.91 24.11 9.08
C VAL A 120 2.16 22.85 8.24
N ALA A 121 3.31 22.74 7.59
CA ALA A 121 3.70 21.54 6.85
C ALA A 121 3.72 20.28 7.74
N SER A 122 4.25 20.38 8.96
CA SER A 122 4.25 19.30 9.96
C SER A 122 2.82 18.87 10.33
N THR A 123 1.93 19.84 10.51
CA THR A 123 0.51 19.57 10.78
C THR A 123 -0.16 18.85 9.60
N ILE A 124 0.08 19.31 8.37
CA ILE A 124 -0.48 18.68 7.16
C ILE A 124 0.06 17.25 7.02
N HIS A 125 1.38 17.07 7.16
CA HIS A 125 2.03 15.75 7.07
C HIS A 125 1.47 14.76 8.10
N GLY A 126 1.28 15.20 9.36
CA GLY A 126 0.66 14.39 10.40
C GLY A 126 -0.77 13.99 10.05
N LYS A 127 -1.60 14.95 9.61
CA LYS A 127 -2.99 14.68 9.17
C LYS A 127 -3.04 13.70 8.00
N LEU A 128 -2.18 13.87 6.99
CA LEU A 128 -2.07 12.95 5.86
C LEU A 128 -1.67 11.54 6.32
N GLY A 129 -0.71 11.42 7.24
CA GLY A 129 -0.30 10.13 7.78
C GLY A 129 -1.48 9.34 8.38
N PHE A 130 -2.36 10.00 9.13
CA PHE A 130 -3.59 9.38 9.64
C PHE A 130 -4.59 9.04 8.54
N ILE A 131 -4.80 9.94 7.58
CA ILE A 131 -5.76 9.73 6.49
C ILE A 131 -5.38 8.50 5.64
N LEU A 132 -4.09 8.40 5.29
CA LEU A 132 -3.57 7.37 4.41
C LEU A 132 -3.38 6.02 5.13
N ALA A 133 -3.28 6.00 6.46
CA ALA A 133 -3.22 4.77 7.24
C ALA A 133 -4.50 3.93 7.17
N ALA A 134 -5.64 4.56 6.85
CA ALA A 134 -6.93 3.90 6.65
C ALA A 134 -7.21 3.52 5.19
N ALA A 135 -6.17 3.50 4.34
CA ALA A 135 -6.25 3.12 2.93
C ALA A 135 -5.34 1.91 2.65
N TYR A 136 -5.45 1.37 1.44
CA TYR A 136 -4.62 0.27 0.96
C TYR A 136 -3.17 0.71 0.67
N GLY A 137 -2.24 -0.23 0.87
CA GLY A 137 -0.82 -0.03 0.58
C GLY A 137 -0.20 1.12 1.38
N ARG A 138 0.71 1.85 0.73
CA ARG A 138 1.36 3.07 1.23
C ARG A 138 1.04 4.26 0.33
N VAL A 139 -0.17 4.27 -0.24
CA VAL A 139 -0.62 5.27 -1.21
C VAL A 139 -0.39 6.69 -0.70
N GLY A 140 0.13 7.57 -1.54
CA GLY A 140 0.39 8.98 -1.23
C GLY A 140 1.58 9.26 -0.31
N LYS A 141 2.28 8.25 0.23
CA LYS A 141 3.43 8.48 1.11
C LYS A 141 4.63 9.09 0.40
N ALA A 142 4.94 8.63 -0.83
CA ALA A 142 5.96 9.23 -1.66
C ALA A 142 5.57 10.67 -2.09
N ALA A 143 4.29 10.89 -2.40
CA ALA A 143 3.79 12.21 -2.77
C ALA A 143 3.89 13.24 -1.63
N ALA A 144 3.86 12.81 -0.37
CA ALA A 144 3.97 13.70 0.80
C ALA A 144 5.41 14.19 1.11
N GLN A 145 6.42 13.74 0.35
CA GLN A 145 7.83 14.09 0.58
C GLN A 145 8.15 15.60 0.58
N PRO A 146 7.53 16.44 -0.27
CA PRO A 146 7.75 17.88 -0.21
C PRO A 146 7.44 18.50 1.15
N LEU A 147 6.51 17.92 1.93
CA LEU A 147 6.25 18.36 3.30
C LEU A 147 7.39 17.99 4.25
N VAL A 148 7.94 16.78 4.13
CA VAL A 148 9.08 16.34 4.95
C VAL A 148 10.29 17.22 4.69
N GLN A 149 10.57 17.51 3.42
CA GLN A 149 11.61 18.45 2.99
C GLN A 149 11.39 19.84 3.62
N ARG A 150 10.16 20.37 3.57
CA ARG A 150 9.80 21.65 4.20
C ARG A 150 10.00 21.68 5.71
N ILE A 151 9.73 20.58 6.40
CA ILE A 151 9.81 20.53 7.87
C ILE A 151 11.27 20.58 8.34
N TRP A 152 12.18 19.89 7.63
CA TRP A 152 13.52 19.59 8.17
C TRP A 152 14.67 20.26 7.43
N HIS A 153 14.47 20.72 6.19
CA HIS A 153 15.58 21.05 5.31
C HIS A 153 15.46 22.41 4.63
N ASP A 154 14.25 22.87 4.31
CA ASP A 154 14.07 24.14 3.62
C ASP A 154 14.27 25.33 4.57
N SER A 155 14.92 26.38 4.04
CA SER A 155 15.01 27.71 4.66
C SER A 155 14.12 28.76 3.95
N ASP A 156 13.73 28.50 2.70
CA ASP A 156 12.71 29.26 1.98
C ASP A 156 11.35 28.58 2.14
N TYR A 157 10.36 29.38 2.54
CA TYR A 157 9.00 28.91 2.79
C TYR A 157 8.02 29.25 1.67
N SER A 158 8.50 29.72 0.51
CA SER A 158 7.72 29.85 -0.72
C SER A 158 7.01 28.54 -1.09
N PHE A 159 5.87 28.59 -1.76
CA PHE A 159 5.17 27.38 -2.18
C PHE A 159 5.81 26.82 -3.45
N THR A 160 6.54 25.70 -3.34
CA THR A 160 7.40 25.22 -4.43
C THR A 160 6.63 24.49 -5.54
N PRO A 161 7.19 24.36 -6.76
CA PRO A 161 6.58 23.55 -7.81
C PRO A 161 6.35 22.08 -7.39
N ALA A 162 7.24 21.51 -6.58
CA ALA A 162 7.05 20.16 -6.05
C ALA A 162 5.83 20.06 -5.11
N MET A 163 5.54 21.11 -4.35
CA MET A 163 4.33 21.19 -3.52
C MET A 163 3.07 21.38 -4.37
N ALA A 164 3.16 22.06 -5.51
CA ALA A 164 2.05 22.16 -6.46
C ALA A 164 1.68 20.77 -6.99
N HIS A 165 2.66 20.00 -7.49
CA HIS A 165 2.42 18.62 -7.94
C HIS A 165 1.89 17.71 -6.82
N MET A 166 2.36 17.90 -5.58
CA MET A 166 1.82 17.18 -4.43
C MET A 166 0.36 17.55 -4.16
N LEU A 167 0.00 18.83 -4.22
CA LEU A 167 -1.39 19.28 -4.06
C LEU A 167 -2.26 18.67 -5.17
N ASP A 168 -1.84 18.78 -6.43
CA ASP A 168 -2.59 18.21 -7.56
C ASP A 168 -2.79 16.69 -7.38
N PHE A 169 -1.76 15.99 -6.89
CA PHE A 169 -1.85 14.57 -6.54
C PHE A 169 -2.90 14.29 -5.47
N PHE A 170 -2.90 15.03 -4.36
CA PHE A 170 -3.87 14.81 -3.29
C PHE A 170 -5.29 15.29 -3.65
N GLU A 171 -5.42 16.29 -4.51
CA GLU A 171 -6.72 16.71 -5.08
C GLU A 171 -7.34 15.60 -5.92
N ALA A 172 -6.53 14.86 -6.68
CA ALA A 172 -6.99 13.70 -7.44
C ALA A 172 -7.27 12.48 -6.54
N LEU A 173 -6.40 12.19 -5.58
CA LEU A 173 -6.45 10.98 -4.75
C LEU A 173 -7.52 11.05 -3.65
N LEU A 174 -7.51 12.09 -2.80
CA LEU A 174 -8.26 12.09 -1.55
C LEU A 174 -9.79 11.99 -1.72
N PRO A 175 -10.43 12.60 -2.73
CA PRO A 175 -11.86 12.42 -2.99
C PRO A 175 -12.24 10.99 -3.39
N LYS A 176 -11.29 10.26 -3.99
CA LYS A 176 -11.46 8.91 -4.55
C LYS A 176 -10.78 7.83 -3.71
N LEU A 177 -10.28 8.17 -2.51
CA LEU A 177 -9.51 7.25 -1.69
C LEU A 177 -10.39 6.04 -1.32
N PRO A 178 -10.00 4.81 -1.72
CA PRO A 178 -10.80 3.62 -1.47
C PRO A 178 -10.88 3.35 0.04
N ALA A 179 -12.04 2.85 0.45
CA ALA A 179 -12.26 2.37 1.82
C ALA A 179 -11.42 1.10 2.04
N LEU A 180 -10.72 0.98 3.16
CA LEU A 180 -10.03 -0.26 3.48
C LEU A 180 -11.06 -1.32 3.92
N ALA A 181 -11.38 -2.25 3.03
CA ALA A 181 -12.19 -3.42 3.35
C ALA A 181 -11.30 -4.55 3.86
N ILE A 182 -11.65 -5.09 5.02
CA ILE A 182 -11.02 -6.21 5.71
C ILE A 182 -12.03 -7.34 5.75
N ASN A 183 -11.75 -8.41 5.01
CA ASN A 183 -12.51 -9.64 5.11
C ASN A 183 -12.09 -10.36 6.40
N VAL A 184 -13.07 -10.64 7.25
CA VAL A 184 -12.93 -11.29 8.55
C VAL A 184 -13.67 -12.65 8.59
N ASP A 185 -14.24 -13.09 7.48
CA ASP A 185 -14.86 -14.41 7.36
C ASP A 185 -13.77 -15.50 7.39
N PRO A 186 -13.80 -16.42 8.36
CA PRO A 186 -12.94 -17.60 8.39
C PRO A 186 -12.96 -18.42 7.09
N ALA A 187 -14.08 -18.47 6.38
CA ALA A 187 -14.19 -19.16 5.09
C ALA A 187 -13.40 -18.44 3.99
N CYS A 188 -13.38 -17.10 3.96
CA CYS A 188 -12.53 -16.34 3.05
C CYS A 188 -11.05 -16.35 3.42
N HIS A 189 -10.70 -16.68 4.68
CA HIS A 189 -9.30 -16.98 5.02
C HIS A 189 -8.77 -18.24 4.31
N ALA A 190 -9.64 -19.07 3.71
CA ALA A 190 -9.25 -20.16 2.82
C ALA A 190 -8.62 -19.67 1.50
N ASP A 191 -8.82 -18.40 1.10
CA ASP A 191 -8.20 -17.83 -0.09
C ASP A 191 -6.69 -17.73 0.09
N LEU A 192 -5.98 -18.78 -0.32
CA LEU A 192 -4.52 -18.80 -0.31
C LEU A 192 -3.99 -17.56 -1.05
N PRO A 193 -2.93 -16.92 -0.53
CA PRO A 193 -2.37 -15.73 -1.15
C PRO A 193 -1.80 -16.08 -2.53
N ILE A 194 -1.91 -15.15 -3.48
CA ILE A 194 -1.17 -15.26 -4.73
C ILE A 194 0.32 -15.10 -4.40
N ILE A 195 1.15 -15.95 -4.98
CA ILE A 195 2.60 -15.85 -4.83
C ILE A 195 3.17 -15.18 -6.07
N VAL A 196 3.92 -14.10 -5.87
CA VAL A 196 4.56 -13.34 -6.94
C VAL A 196 6.06 -13.32 -6.71
N TYR A 197 6.81 -13.58 -7.77
CA TYR A 197 8.24 -13.29 -7.86
C TYR A 197 8.45 -12.35 -9.03
N THR A 198 9.29 -11.34 -8.82
CA THR A 198 9.73 -10.46 -9.89
C THR A 198 11.23 -10.30 -9.83
N ASP A 199 11.82 -10.08 -10.98
CA ASP A 199 13.24 -9.83 -11.12
C ASP A 199 13.49 -8.95 -12.33
N ALA A 200 14.66 -8.30 -12.36
CA ALA A 200 15.11 -7.58 -13.53
C ALA A 200 16.62 -7.77 -13.76
N SER A 201 17.00 -7.98 -15.02
CA SER A 201 18.40 -7.87 -15.44
C SER A 201 18.65 -6.55 -16.15
N PHE A 202 19.86 -5.99 -16.02
CA PHE A 202 20.25 -4.75 -16.69
C PHE A 202 21.66 -4.86 -17.26
N ARG A 203 21.80 -4.60 -18.56
CA ARG A 203 23.07 -4.50 -19.26
C ARG A 203 23.31 -3.04 -19.63
N ALA A 204 24.34 -2.44 -19.04
CA ALA A 204 24.76 -1.08 -19.36
C ALA A 204 25.37 -1.01 -20.78
N SER A 205 25.30 0.17 -21.39
CA SER A 205 26.11 0.47 -22.56
C SER A 205 27.58 0.56 -22.15
N SER A 206 28.46 -0.07 -22.93
CA SER A 206 29.91 -0.03 -22.71
C SER A 206 30.54 1.06 -23.59
N ALA A 207 31.62 1.68 -23.09
CA ALA A 207 32.34 2.74 -23.79
C ALA A 207 33.10 2.27 -25.05
N ASP A 208 33.11 0.96 -25.33
CA ASP A 208 33.82 0.28 -26.42
C ASP A 208 32.94 0.01 -27.67
N GLY A 209 31.72 0.54 -27.71
CA GLY A 209 30.80 0.34 -28.83
C GLY A 209 29.89 -0.89 -28.71
N SER A 210 29.74 -1.43 -27.48
CA SER A 210 28.75 -2.48 -27.20
C SER A 210 27.30 -1.99 -27.46
N PRO A 211 26.34 -2.92 -27.63
CA PRO A 211 24.97 -2.55 -27.98
C PRO A 211 24.33 -1.67 -26.91
N ASP A 212 23.36 -0.84 -27.33
CA ASP A 212 22.54 0.03 -26.50
C ASP A 212 22.11 -0.62 -25.16
N PRO A 213 21.89 0.18 -24.11
CA PRO A 213 21.51 -0.36 -22.81
C PRO A 213 20.17 -1.10 -22.94
N VAL A 214 20.10 -2.28 -22.34
CA VAL A 214 18.90 -3.15 -22.37
C VAL A 214 18.64 -3.66 -20.97
N ALA A 215 17.37 -3.72 -20.59
CA ALA A 215 16.93 -4.43 -19.40
C ALA A 215 15.89 -5.49 -19.78
N GLU A 216 15.82 -6.55 -19.01
CA GLU A 216 14.79 -7.56 -19.14
C GLU A 216 14.09 -7.75 -17.80
N LEU A 217 12.77 -7.58 -17.80
CA LEU A 217 11.91 -7.78 -16.66
C LEU A 217 11.37 -9.21 -16.70
N GLY A 218 11.29 -9.86 -15.55
CA GLY A 218 10.71 -11.18 -15.39
C GLY A 218 9.67 -11.19 -14.28
N TYR A 219 8.57 -11.91 -14.50
CA TYR A 219 7.69 -12.29 -13.40
C TYR A 219 7.32 -13.77 -13.42
N HIS A 220 7.01 -14.28 -12.24
CA HIS A 220 6.31 -15.54 -11.99
C HIS A 220 5.14 -15.26 -11.04
N VAL A 221 3.92 -15.60 -11.45
CA VAL A 221 2.70 -15.44 -10.65
C VAL A 221 2.05 -16.80 -10.48
N SER A 222 2.00 -17.30 -9.26
CA SER A 222 1.35 -18.56 -8.89
C SER A 222 0.01 -18.24 -8.21
N VAL A 223 -1.08 -18.58 -8.90
CA VAL A 223 -2.45 -18.37 -8.42
C VAL A 223 -2.94 -19.70 -7.83
N PRO A 224 -3.14 -19.79 -6.51
CA PRO A 224 -3.61 -21.02 -5.88
C PRO A 224 -5.04 -21.33 -6.29
N SER A 225 -5.34 -22.63 -6.42
CA SER A 225 -6.72 -23.09 -6.57
C SER A 225 -7.40 -23.25 -5.21
N GLN A 226 -8.71 -23.02 -5.19
CA GLN A 226 -9.55 -23.16 -3.99
C GLN A 226 -9.98 -24.62 -3.74
N ASP A 227 -9.96 -25.46 -4.78
CA ASP A 227 -10.38 -26.86 -4.71
C ASP A 227 -9.23 -27.82 -4.38
N GLY A 228 -8.05 -27.30 -4.07
CA GLY A 228 -6.85 -28.09 -3.78
C GLY A 228 -6.11 -28.61 -5.01
N SER A 229 -6.55 -28.28 -6.23
CA SER A 229 -5.76 -28.56 -7.44
C SER A 229 -4.46 -27.74 -7.49
N PRO A 230 -3.47 -28.15 -8.30
CA PRO A 230 -2.23 -27.41 -8.44
C PRO A 230 -2.47 -25.94 -8.86
N PRO A 231 -1.63 -25.00 -8.39
CA PRO A 231 -1.78 -23.61 -8.75
C PRO A 231 -1.62 -23.39 -10.26
N THR A 232 -2.33 -22.40 -10.79
CA THR A 232 -2.07 -21.89 -12.14
C THR A 232 -0.86 -20.98 -12.09
N ILE A 233 0.15 -21.27 -12.92
CA ILE A 233 1.42 -20.53 -12.94
C ILE A 233 1.49 -19.71 -14.23
N PHE A 234 1.57 -18.39 -14.09
CA PHE A 234 1.84 -17.46 -15.17
C PHE A 234 3.31 -17.02 -15.12
N HIS A 235 3.96 -16.97 -16.28
CA HIS A 235 5.29 -16.38 -16.42
C HIS A 235 5.31 -15.38 -17.56
N GLN A 236 6.17 -14.39 -17.49
CA GLN A 236 6.41 -13.51 -18.62
C GLN A 236 7.78 -12.85 -18.54
N SER A 237 8.28 -12.47 -19.71
CA SER A 237 9.49 -11.68 -19.91
C SER A 237 9.14 -10.42 -20.70
N HIS A 238 9.76 -9.30 -20.36
CA HIS A 238 9.58 -8.06 -21.10
C HIS A 238 10.90 -7.31 -21.24
N GLN A 239 11.32 -7.04 -22.47
CA GLN A 239 12.54 -6.28 -22.74
C GLN A 239 12.25 -4.78 -22.76
N LEU A 240 13.04 -4.01 -22.02
CA LEU A 240 13.06 -2.54 -22.08
C LEU A 240 14.25 -2.11 -22.95
N ASP A 241 13.96 -1.34 -23.99
CA ASP A 241 14.95 -0.73 -24.85
C ASP A 241 15.52 0.58 -24.26
N ALA A 242 16.46 1.19 -24.99
CA ALA A 242 17.11 2.42 -24.56
C ALA A 242 16.13 3.59 -24.37
N GLU A 243 15.07 3.68 -25.18
CA GLU A 243 14.06 4.74 -25.07
C GLU A 243 13.26 4.61 -23.78
N ALA A 244 12.77 3.40 -23.46
CA ALA A 244 12.08 3.11 -22.22
C ALA A 244 12.98 3.35 -20.98
N LEU A 245 14.24 2.96 -21.06
CA LEU A 245 15.22 3.17 -19.99
C LEU A 245 15.58 4.65 -19.80
N GLN A 246 15.66 5.43 -20.89
CA GLN A 246 15.88 6.87 -20.82
C GLN A 246 14.72 7.59 -20.13
N ALA A 247 13.49 7.09 -20.27
CA ALA A 247 12.34 7.59 -19.52
C ALA A 247 12.47 7.33 -17.99
N PHE A 248 13.16 6.26 -17.57
CA PHE A 248 13.38 6.02 -16.13
C PHE A 248 14.41 6.99 -15.55
N SER A 249 15.51 7.23 -16.25
CA SER A 249 16.49 8.27 -15.92
C SER A 249 17.50 8.41 -17.05
N SER A 250 17.74 9.65 -17.49
CA SER A 250 18.75 9.96 -18.51
C SER A 250 20.16 10.18 -17.94
N THR A 251 20.31 10.22 -16.61
CA THR A 251 21.57 10.61 -15.93
C THR A 251 22.22 9.47 -15.16
N SER A 252 21.51 8.37 -14.94
CA SER A 252 21.98 7.26 -14.10
C SER A 252 22.78 6.24 -14.93
N ARG A 253 23.97 5.87 -14.44
CA ARG A 253 24.81 4.83 -15.09
C ARG A 253 24.25 3.40 -14.94
N THR A 254 23.46 3.15 -13.91
CA THR A 254 22.77 1.88 -13.68
C THR A 254 21.32 2.14 -13.31
N LEU A 255 20.42 1.34 -13.89
CA LEU A 255 18.98 1.45 -13.72
C LEU A 255 18.37 0.20 -13.07
N ILE A 256 19.20 -0.68 -12.50
CA ILE A 256 18.74 -1.96 -11.95
C ILE A 256 17.61 -1.76 -10.93
N MET A 257 17.76 -0.86 -9.96
CA MET A 257 16.74 -0.60 -8.94
C MET A 257 15.41 -0.11 -9.55
N GLN A 258 15.45 0.67 -10.62
CA GLN A 258 14.26 1.12 -11.34
C GLN A 258 13.61 -0.05 -12.08
N CYS A 259 14.41 -0.88 -12.76
CA CYS A 259 13.92 -2.05 -13.47
C CYS A 259 13.25 -3.05 -12.51
N GLU A 260 13.78 -3.23 -11.30
CA GLU A 260 13.17 -4.06 -10.24
C GLU A 260 11.79 -3.55 -9.81
N ILE A 261 11.66 -2.23 -9.59
CA ILE A 261 10.38 -1.61 -9.24
C ILE A 261 9.41 -1.65 -10.44
N ALA A 262 9.93 -1.52 -11.67
CA ALA A 262 9.14 -1.66 -12.88
C ALA A 262 8.61 -3.08 -13.03
N ALA A 263 9.45 -4.11 -12.84
CA ALA A 263 9.04 -5.52 -12.89
C ALA A 263 7.93 -5.80 -11.87
N ALA A 264 8.11 -5.29 -10.64
CA ALA A 264 7.09 -5.33 -9.60
C ALA A 264 5.77 -4.71 -10.08
N THR A 265 5.79 -3.47 -10.58
CA THR A 265 4.56 -2.76 -11.00
C THR A 265 3.90 -3.41 -12.23
N TRP A 266 4.71 -3.85 -13.18
CA TRP A 266 4.29 -4.48 -14.44
C TRP A 266 3.54 -5.79 -14.22
N ALA A 267 3.97 -6.62 -13.27
CA ALA A 267 3.30 -7.89 -12.96
C ALA A 267 1.82 -7.69 -12.56
N TYR A 268 1.54 -6.71 -11.69
CA TYR A 268 0.17 -6.41 -11.26
C TYR A 268 -0.64 -5.70 -12.34
N PHE A 269 -0.01 -4.79 -13.09
CA PHE A 269 -0.67 -4.07 -14.18
C PHE A 269 -1.11 -5.00 -15.30
N SER A 270 -0.33 -6.07 -15.54
CA SER A 270 -0.61 -6.99 -16.64
C SER A 270 -1.86 -7.84 -16.39
N ALA A 271 -2.23 -8.12 -15.14
CA ALA A 271 -3.36 -9.00 -14.81
C ALA A 271 -4.23 -8.48 -13.67
N PRO A 272 -4.80 -7.26 -13.76
CA PRO A 272 -5.49 -6.62 -12.64
C PRO A 272 -6.66 -7.45 -12.09
N HIS A 273 -7.37 -8.15 -12.97
CA HIS A 273 -8.49 -9.04 -12.62
C HIS A 273 -8.08 -10.24 -11.75
N ILE A 274 -6.84 -10.74 -11.88
CA ILE A 274 -6.32 -11.82 -11.03
C ILE A 274 -6.07 -11.30 -9.61
N PHE A 275 -5.65 -10.04 -9.51
CA PHE A 275 -5.16 -9.43 -8.27
C PHE A 275 -6.23 -8.69 -7.46
N LYS A 276 -7.34 -8.27 -8.08
CA LYS A 276 -8.37 -7.46 -7.41
C LYS A 276 -8.83 -8.09 -6.09
N SER A 277 -8.72 -7.32 -5.01
CA SER A 277 -9.12 -7.64 -3.64
C SER A 277 -8.44 -8.89 -3.06
N ARG A 278 -7.27 -9.29 -3.60
CA ARG A 278 -6.50 -10.46 -3.14
C ARG A 278 -5.40 -10.12 -2.13
N ARG A 279 -5.03 -11.15 -1.37
CA ARG A 279 -3.79 -11.20 -0.58
C ARG A 279 -2.66 -11.70 -1.48
N VAL A 280 -1.49 -11.07 -1.36
CA VAL A 280 -0.32 -11.40 -2.18
C VAL A 280 0.91 -11.50 -1.31
N ILE A 281 1.74 -12.52 -1.53
CA ILE A 281 3.11 -12.58 -1.03
C ILE A 281 4.03 -12.33 -2.23
N HIS A 282 4.81 -11.25 -2.17
CA HIS A 282 5.68 -10.83 -3.25
C HIS A 282 7.13 -10.90 -2.84
N PHE A 283 7.87 -11.80 -3.48
CA PHE A 283 9.30 -11.99 -3.30
C PHE A 283 10.12 -11.10 -4.25
N VAL A 284 11.12 -10.42 -3.69
CA VAL A 284 12.08 -9.55 -4.40
C VAL A 284 13.46 -9.79 -3.81
N ASP A 285 14.49 -9.95 -4.64
CA ASP A 285 15.86 -10.20 -4.17
C ASP A 285 16.67 -8.90 -3.98
N ASN A 286 16.29 -7.82 -4.67
CA ASN A 286 16.86 -6.50 -4.51
C ASN A 286 16.36 -5.79 -3.25
N THR A 287 17.20 -5.75 -2.22
CA THR A 287 16.88 -5.11 -0.92
C THR A 287 16.52 -3.63 -1.04
N GLY A 288 17.08 -2.91 -2.02
CA GLY A 288 16.75 -1.50 -2.28
C GLY A 288 15.33 -1.34 -2.83
N ALA A 289 14.98 -2.11 -3.85
CA ALA A 289 13.62 -2.13 -4.41
C ALA A 289 12.59 -2.63 -3.38
N LEU A 290 12.93 -3.69 -2.65
CA LEU A 290 12.13 -4.22 -1.54
C LEU A 290 11.83 -3.14 -0.49
N SER A 291 12.86 -2.44 0.00
CA SER A 291 12.70 -1.37 0.98
C SER A 291 11.79 -0.25 0.44
N ALA A 292 11.98 0.10 -0.84
CA ALA A 292 11.20 1.15 -1.49
C ALA A 292 9.71 0.79 -1.60
N LEU A 293 9.40 -0.42 -2.07
CA LEU A 293 8.05 -0.95 -2.20
C LEU A 293 7.38 -1.11 -0.82
N LEU A 294 8.05 -1.70 0.16
CA LEU A 294 7.52 -1.95 1.50
C LEU A 294 7.19 -0.64 2.23
N HIS A 295 8.09 0.34 2.17
CA HIS A 295 7.90 1.61 2.85
C HIS A 295 7.09 2.63 2.05
N GLY A 296 6.86 2.41 0.77
CA GLY A 296 6.17 3.36 -0.12
C GLY A 296 6.96 4.63 -0.37
N TYR A 297 8.29 4.56 -0.34
CA TYR A 297 9.17 5.71 -0.47
C TYR A 297 10.56 5.31 -0.98
N ALA A 298 11.16 6.14 -1.83
CA ALA A 298 12.57 6.04 -2.21
C ALA A 298 13.22 7.42 -2.20
N ARG A 299 14.53 7.47 -1.90
CA ARG A 299 15.29 8.74 -1.90
C ARG A 299 15.47 9.32 -3.31
N LYS A 300 15.67 8.45 -4.31
CA LYS A 300 15.74 8.86 -5.71
C LYS A 300 14.33 9.17 -6.20
N LEU A 301 14.14 10.36 -6.74
CA LEU A 301 12.83 10.85 -7.19
C LEU A 301 12.18 9.90 -8.20
N GLU A 302 12.98 9.32 -9.08
CA GLU A 302 12.50 8.45 -10.16
C GLU A 302 11.93 7.15 -9.58
N CYS A 303 12.65 6.53 -8.64
CA CYS A 303 12.14 5.39 -7.88
C CYS A 303 10.90 5.78 -7.04
N ALA A 304 10.87 6.98 -6.45
CA ALA A 304 9.74 7.43 -5.65
C ALA A 304 8.46 7.55 -6.48
N ARG A 305 8.55 8.02 -7.73
CA ARG A 305 7.42 8.06 -8.68
C ARG A 305 6.91 6.66 -9.01
N MET A 306 7.81 5.75 -9.37
CA MET A 306 7.44 4.37 -9.70
C MET A 306 6.76 3.67 -8.51
N VAL A 307 7.30 3.83 -7.30
CA VAL A 307 6.71 3.31 -6.07
C VAL A 307 5.35 3.94 -5.78
N ASN A 308 5.18 5.24 -6.04
CA ASN A 308 3.89 5.90 -5.88
C ASN A 308 2.83 5.29 -6.83
N SER A 309 3.20 5.04 -8.08
CA SER A 309 2.33 4.39 -9.07
C SER A 309 2.00 2.95 -8.68
N PHE A 310 2.96 2.19 -8.15
CA PHE A 310 2.70 0.87 -7.57
C PHE A 310 1.63 0.94 -6.46
N HIS A 311 1.77 1.86 -5.50
CA HIS A 311 0.82 1.96 -4.38
C HIS A 311 -0.54 2.54 -4.79
N LEU A 312 -0.61 3.33 -5.86
CA LEU A 312 -1.88 3.71 -6.49
C LEU A 312 -2.58 2.50 -7.09
N LEU A 313 -1.84 1.67 -7.84
CA LEU A 313 -2.36 0.42 -8.40
C LEU A 313 -2.81 -0.53 -7.28
N ALA A 314 -2.00 -0.68 -6.22
CA ALA A 314 -2.35 -1.49 -5.06
C ALA A 314 -3.62 -0.98 -4.38
N ALA A 315 -3.82 0.34 -4.31
CA ALA A 315 -5.04 0.91 -3.76
C ALA A 315 -6.26 0.69 -4.67
N ALA A 316 -6.12 0.90 -5.98
CA ALA A 316 -7.19 0.66 -6.95
C ALA A 316 -7.63 -0.81 -6.99
N LEU A 317 -6.67 -1.73 -6.87
CA LEU A 317 -6.90 -3.16 -6.81
C LEU A 317 -7.23 -3.68 -5.41
N GLU A 318 -7.31 -2.82 -4.38
CA GLU A 318 -7.61 -3.23 -3.00
C GLU A 318 -6.68 -4.33 -2.48
N LEU A 319 -5.41 -4.25 -2.88
CA LEU A 319 -4.41 -5.27 -2.64
C LEU A 319 -3.87 -5.25 -1.21
N ARG A 320 -3.64 -6.45 -0.67
CA ARG A 320 -2.88 -6.66 0.56
C ARG A 320 -1.60 -7.41 0.25
N VAL A 321 -0.56 -6.65 -0.08
CA VAL A 321 0.75 -7.19 -0.44
C VAL A 321 1.64 -7.30 0.79
N TYR A 322 2.13 -8.49 1.05
CA TYR A 322 3.22 -8.77 1.96
C TYR A 322 4.49 -8.97 1.14
N PHE A 323 5.47 -8.10 1.33
CA PHE A 323 6.75 -8.19 0.62
C PHE A 323 7.75 -9.00 1.45
N GLU A 324 8.49 -9.89 0.79
CA GLU A 324 9.50 -10.72 1.42
C GLU A 324 10.78 -10.74 0.59
N TRP A 325 11.93 -10.86 1.26
CA TRP A 325 13.19 -11.00 0.56
C TRP A 325 13.41 -12.46 0.12
N VAL A 326 14.02 -12.65 -1.05
CA VAL A 326 14.47 -13.97 -1.52
C VAL A 326 15.94 -13.90 -1.97
N PRO A 327 16.78 -14.91 -1.70
CA PRO A 327 18.10 -14.99 -2.30
C PRO A 327 18.00 -15.06 -3.83
N SER A 328 18.87 -14.37 -4.58
CA SER A 328 18.81 -14.33 -6.05
C SER A 328 18.79 -15.70 -6.72
N LEU A 329 19.59 -16.67 -6.24
CA LEU A 329 19.60 -18.05 -6.77
C LEU A 329 18.30 -18.83 -6.52
N ALA A 330 17.48 -18.37 -5.58
CA ALA A 330 16.15 -18.91 -5.28
C ALA A 330 15.02 -18.07 -5.91
N ASN A 331 15.33 -16.94 -6.55
CA ASN A 331 14.35 -16.12 -7.24
C ASN A 331 13.95 -16.80 -8.55
N VAL A 332 12.76 -17.40 -8.58
CA VAL A 332 12.28 -18.10 -9.78
C VAL A 332 12.04 -17.16 -10.96
N ALA A 333 11.95 -15.85 -10.72
CA ALA A 333 11.82 -14.84 -11.76
C ALA A 333 13.16 -14.44 -12.43
N ASP A 334 14.32 -14.89 -11.90
CA ASP A 334 15.65 -14.63 -12.49
C ASP A 334 15.81 -15.25 -13.89
N LEU A 335 15.22 -16.43 -14.13
CA LEU A 335 15.24 -17.02 -15.47
C LEU A 335 14.36 -16.25 -16.47
N PRO A 336 13.09 -15.90 -16.14
CA PRO A 336 12.29 -14.98 -16.96
C PRO A 336 12.91 -13.59 -17.19
N SER A 337 13.65 -13.02 -16.24
CA SER A 337 14.32 -11.71 -16.40
C SER A 337 15.59 -11.77 -17.26
N ARG A 338 15.98 -12.96 -17.72
CA ARG A 338 17.14 -13.23 -18.58
C ARG A 338 16.74 -14.07 -19.78
N SER A 339 15.54 -13.82 -20.31
CA SER A 339 14.95 -14.59 -21.39
C SER A 339 15.80 -14.65 -22.67
N SER A 340 16.65 -13.65 -22.90
CA SER A 340 17.61 -13.63 -24.01
C SER A 340 18.85 -14.50 -23.78
N GLU A 341 19.14 -14.91 -22.54
CA GLU A 341 20.26 -15.81 -22.25
C GLU A 341 19.94 -17.23 -22.73
N VAL A 342 20.92 -17.83 -23.43
CA VAL A 342 20.74 -19.16 -24.05
C VAL A 342 20.41 -20.20 -22.98
N GLY A 343 19.24 -20.82 -23.10
CA GLY A 343 18.79 -21.89 -22.22
C GLY A 343 18.05 -21.44 -20.96
N ALA A 344 17.97 -20.14 -20.65
CA ALA A 344 17.30 -19.65 -19.44
C ALA A 344 15.82 -20.09 -19.37
N MET A 345 15.05 -19.80 -20.42
CA MET A 345 13.64 -20.21 -20.48
C MET A 345 13.45 -21.72 -20.68
N ALA A 346 14.43 -22.43 -21.25
CA ALA A 346 14.39 -23.89 -21.32
C ALA A 346 14.49 -24.50 -19.91
N THR A 347 15.44 -24.03 -19.11
CA THR A 347 15.59 -24.41 -17.70
C THR A 347 14.34 -24.06 -16.90
N TYR A 348 13.78 -22.86 -17.10
CA TYR A 348 12.56 -22.43 -16.42
C TYR A 348 11.37 -23.37 -16.72
N ARG A 349 11.18 -23.77 -17.98
CA ARG A 349 10.11 -24.69 -18.38
C ARG A 349 10.32 -26.11 -17.87
N VAL A 350 11.56 -26.53 -17.57
CA VAL A 350 11.82 -27.81 -16.88
C VAL A 350 11.39 -27.73 -15.41
N LEU A 351 11.65 -26.61 -14.73
CA LEU A 351 11.26 -26.40 -13.33
C LEU A 351 9.74 -26.19 -13.17
N PHE A 352 9.12 -25.49 -14.12
CA PHE A 352 7.70 -25.13 -14.10
C PHE A 352 7.01 -25.55 -15.41
N PRO A 353 6.86 -26.86 -15.67
CA PRO A 353 6.36 -27.38 -16.94
C PRO A 353 4.88 -27.05 -17.20
N SER A 354 4.10 -26.79 -16.15
CA SER A 354 2.71 -26.36 -16.24
C SER A 354 2.54 -24.85 -16.41
N SER A 355 3.63 -24.08 -16.38
CA SER A 355 3.53 -22.62 -16.49
C SER A 355 3.14 -22.20 -17.91
N VAL A 356 2.31 -21.16 -17.99
CA VAL A 356 1.84 -20.58 -19.25
C VAL A 356 2.29 -19.12 -19.36
N PRO A 357 2.52 -18.59 -20.58
CA PRO A 357 2.76 -17.17 -20.77
C PRO A 357 1.59 -16.35 -20.22
N GLY A 358 1.86 -15.39 -19.34
CA GLY A 358 0.86 -14.47 -18.84
C GLY A 358 0.76 -13.18 -19.69
N PRO A 359 -0.19 -12.30 -19.35
CA PRO A 359 -0.34 -11.03 -20.04
C PRO A 359 0.88 -10.12 -19.88
N SER A 360 1.12 -9.23 -20.83
CA SER A 360 2.25 -8.30 -20.80
C SER A 360 1.77 -6.91 -21.18
N PHE A 361 1.45 -6.10 -20.18
CA PHE A 361 1.01 -4.72 -20.38
C PHE A 361 1.88 -3.83 -19.51
N LEU A 362 2.79 -3.07 -20.13
CA LEU A 362 3.50 -2.04 -19.40
C LEU A 362 2.51 -0.93 -18.99
N PRO A 363 2.58 -0.45 -17.74
CA PRO A 363 1.89 0.78 -17.40
C PRO A 363 2.43 1.93 -18.27
N PRO A 364 1.60 2.92 -18.59
CA PRO A 364 2.03 4.03 -19.44
C PRO A 364 3.21 4.75 -18.75
N LEU A 365 4.35 4.78 -19.43
CA LEU A 365 5.65 5.19 -18.84
C LEU A 365 5.64 6.66 -18.40
N ASP A 366 4.75 7.48 -18.98
CA ASP A 366 4.49 8.87 -18.58
C ASP A 366 3.86 8.99 -17.19
N ALA A 367 3.18 7.96 -16.69
CA ALA A 367 2.75 7.86 -15.31
C ALA A 367 3.92 7.78 -14.31
N TRP A 368 5.15 7.62 -14.81
CA TRP A 368 6.38 7.64 -14.03
C TRP A 368 7.24 8.90 -14.28
N LEU A 369 6.79 9.84 -15.13
CA LEU A 369 7.56 11.02 -15.55
C LEU A 369 7.20 12.33 -14.79
N PRO A 370 8.11 13.35 -14.78
CA PRO A 370 7.95 14.60 -14.04
C PRO A 370 6.76 15.50 -14.41
N GLY A 371 6.09 15.26 -15.54
CA GLY A 371 5.03 16.12 -16.11
C GLY A 371 3.64 15.47 -16.19
N GLY A 372 3.44 14.30 -15.61
CA GLY A 372 2.19 13.55 -15.70
C GLY A 372 1.06 14.09 -14.81
N LEU A 373 0.58 15.32 -15.04
CA LEU A 373 -0.72 15.75 -14.51
C LEU A 373 -1.87 15.03 -15.21
N SER A 374 -1.69 14.66 -16.47
CA SER A 374 -2.56 13.77 -17.24
C SER A 374 -2.60 12.33 -16.70
N SER A 375 -1.65 11.94 -15.85
CA SER A 375 -1.46 10.53 -15.47
C SER A 375 -2.25 10.11 -14.24
N LEU A 376 -2.71 11.02 -13.38
CA LEU A 376 -3.59 10.63 -12.25
C LEU A 376 -5.03 10.38 -12.71
N GLU A 377 -5.54 11.19 -13.62
CA GLU A 377 -6.82 10.90 -14.29
C GLU A 377 -6.70 9.74 -15.27
N SER A 378 -5.54 9.50 -15.87
CA SER A 378 -5.29 8.27 -16.63
C SER A 378 -5.14 7.06 -15.71
N VAL A 379 -4.48 7.15 -14.55
CA VAL A 379 -4.40 6.09 -13.53
C VAL A 379 -5.81 5.84 -12.97
N PHE A 380 -6.50 6.84 -12.40
CA PHE A 380 -7.86 6.65 -11.89
C PHE A 380 -8.92 6.43 -12.96
N GLY A 381 -8.72 6.88 -14.21
CA GLY A 381 -9.65 6.72 -15.33
C GLY A 381 -9.44 5.39 -16.05
N THR A 382 -8.19 4.97 -16.29
CA THR A 382 -7.84 3.61 -16.70
C THR A 382 -8.24 2.66 -15.58
N TYR A 383 -7.66 2.73 -14.38
CA TYR A 383 -7.96 1.79 -13.30
C TYR A 383 -9.40 1.89 -12.74
N GLY A 384 -10.06 3.05 -12.81
CA GLY A 384 -11.45 3.22 -12.36
C GLY A 384 -12.49 2.80 -13.39
N SER A 385 -12.20 2.90 -14.70
CA SER A 385 -13.09 2.32 -15.73
C SER A 385 -13.05 0.79 -15.68
N TRP A 386 -11.87 0.18 -15.45
CA TRP A 386 -11.75 -1.28 -15.25
C TRP A 386 -12.46 -1.80 -13.98
N VAL A 387 -12.64 -0.97 -12.96
CA VAL A 387 -13.39 -1.32 -11.72
C VAL A 387 -14.91 -1.14 -11.88
N GLN A 388 -15.36 -0.37 -12.87
CA GLN A 388 -16.79 -0.16 -13.14
C GLN A 388 -17.35 -1.03 -14.29
N SER A 389 -16.48 -1.72 -15.04
CA SER A 389 -16.87 -2.60 -16.14
C SER A 389 -16.65 -4.08 -15.84
N SER A 390 -17.09 -4.55 -14.67
CA SER A 390 -17.23 -5.98 -14.34
C SER A 390 -18.42 -6.19 -13.42
#